data_AF-A0A6N8ZDZ0-F1
#
_entry.id   AF-A0A6N8ZDZ0-F1
#
_cell.length_a   1.000
_cell.length_b   1.000
_cell.length_c   1.000
_cell.angle_alpha   90.00
_cell.angle_beta   90.00
_cell.angle_gamma   90.00
#
_symmetry.space_group_name_H-M   'P 1'
#
loop_
_entity.id
_entity.type
_entity.pdbx_description
1 polymer ?
#
loop_
_entity_poly.entity_id
_entity_poly.type
_entity_poly.pdbx_seq_one_letter_code
_entity_poly.pdbx_strand_id
1 'polypeptide(L)'
;MKYAMSAAIAMVVAFVILAGVTRPPATAQGEPFAAPVGVVVIDDDTPGDVVISWDAVQTANYYRIGWVAYPDYVEISEQGGRPWSEAFAFVDVENVGQTSRTVRRLTPGVLYAFRVGSKSAEDGATTFGEWVLFTVQADTTACPTGEPVPVPDAGDYDADDDGLIEIISLAQLDAIRYDSDGNGVPDDASADAYAAAFPGAVEGMGCSSATGCIGYELMAPLDFDTNGNGEADAGDAYWNKGYGWEPINYQGIYPVVIGFDGNGHAISNLYISRNTTSTVGLFGSINADVQNVVLEGVNIMGNNYVGALAGNSAGIIYNSTASGEVTGFGGTIGGLVGRTVSRTGGIRLSSAAVSVTGLGGSSNNAGGLAGYNQESTISDSSATGDVVSADSSRVGGLVGTNSGTIISSTASGSVTGETEVGSLVGRNSGIITNSQGTGQVTCSECP
;
A
#
# COMPACT_ATOMS: atom_id res chain seq x y z
N MET A 1 46.01 -9.96 -33.69
CA MET A 1 46.39 -10.35 -32.31
C MET A 1 46.61 -9.08 -31.50
N LYS A 2 45.58 -8.62 -30.79
CA LYS A 2 45.65 -7.47 -29.86
C LYS A 2 44.53 -7.61 -28.83
N TYR A 3 44.93 -7.50 -27.56
CA TYR A 3 44.17 -7.21 -26.33
C TYR A 3 42.97 -8.09 -25.95
N ALA A 4 43.16 -8.89 -24.89
CA ALA A 4 42.12 -9.40 -24.02
C ALA A 4 42.15 -8.59 -22.72
N MET A 5 41.06 -7.89 -22.41
CA MET A 5 40.72 -7.41 -21.07
C MET A 5 39.37 -8.06 -20.74
N SER A 6 39.38 -9.02 -19.83
CA SER A 6 38.17 -9.51 -19.16
C SER A 6 38.07 -8.70 -17.87
N ALA A 7 37.07 -7.84 -17.79
CA ALA A 7 36.76 -7.07 -16.61
C ALA A 7 36.06 -7.97 -15.59
N ALA A 8 36.63 -8.04 -14.40
CA ALA A 8 35.98 -8.61 -13.23
C ALA A 8 34.85 -7.67 -12.80
N ILE A 9 33.61 -8.17 -12.81
CA ILE A 9 32.48 -7.51 -12.16
C ILE A 9 32.69 -7.69 -10.65
N ALA A 10 32.88 -6.57 -9.96
CA ALA A 10 33.03 -6.52 -8.52
C ALA A 10 31.65 -6.71 -7.88
N MET A 11 31.41 -7.89 -7.32
CA MET A 11 30.28 -8.19 -6.44
C MET A 11 30.49 -7.37 -5.15
N VAL A 12 29.75 -6.28 -4.97
CA VAL A 12 29.77 -5.50 -3.72
C VAL A 12 28.90 -6.23 -2.71
N VAL A 13 29.51 -7.18 -2.01
CA VAL A 13 28.92 -7.73 -0.78
C VAL A 13 29.01 -6.63 0.28
N ALA A 14 27.89 -6.01 0.63
CA ALA A 14 27.81 -5.19 1.83
C ALA A 14 28.10 -6.10 3.04
N PHE A 15 29.31 -6.00 3.59
CA PHE A 15 29.64 -6.68 4.84
C PHE A 15 28.72 -6.15 5.94
N VAL A 16 27.80 -6.99 6.41
CA VAL A 16 27.34 -6.88 7.80
C VAL A 16 28.58 -7.04 8.66
N ILE A 17 29.07 -5.95 9.25
CA ILE A 17 30.11 -6.03 10.29
C ILE A 17 29.44 -6.68 11.51
N LEU A 18 29.48 -8.02 11.55
CA LEU A 18 29.26 -8.79 12.77
C LEU A 18 30.43 -8.46 13.72
N ALA A 19 30.26 -7.39 14.48
CA ALA A 19 31.19 -7.06 15.56
C ALA A 19 31.02 -8.08 16.69
N GLY A 20 31.83 -9.15 16.65
CA GLY A 20 32.27 -9.88 17.83
C GLY A 20 31.38 -11.02 18.31
N VAL A 21 31.55 -12.22 17.74
CA VAL A 21 31.24 -13.47 18.45
C VAL A 21 32.49 -14.34 18.47
N THR A 22 33.25 -14.28 19.56
CA THR A 22 34.29 -15.28 19.85
C THR A 22 33.64 -16.52 20.46
N ARG A 23 33.74 -17.66 19.77
CA ARG A 23 33.28 -18.98 20.26
C ARG A 23 33.97 -19.39 21.58
N PRO A 24 33.24 -19.86 22.61
CA PRO A 24 33.82 -20.73 23.63
C PRO A 24 33.98 -22.16 23.09
N PRO A 25 34.96 -22.95 23.60
CA PRO A 25 35.21 -24.31 23.11
C PRO A 25 34.12 -25.28 23.59
N ALA A 26 33.77 -26.22 22.69
CA ALA A 26 32.78 -27.25 22.92
C ALA A 26 33.17 -28.20 24.06
N THR A 27 32.23 -28.48 24.95
CA THR A 27 32.24 -29.68 25.81
C THR A 27 31.03 -30.53 25.53
N ALA A 28 31.29 -31.83 25.37
CA ALA A 28 30.42 -32.86 24.84
C ALA A 28 29.15 -33.12 25.68
N GLN A 29 28.00 -33.09 25.01
CA GLN A 29 26.90 -34.09 24.99
C GLN A 29 25.58 -33.38 24.65
N GLY A 30 25.04 -33.68 23.47
CA GLY A 30 23.79 -33.11 22.94
C GLY A 30 24.07 -32.05 21.89
N GLU A 31 24.20 -32.49 20.64
CA GLU A 31 24.34 -31.62 19.46
C GLU A 31 23.21 -30.57 19.44
N PRO A 32 23.51 -29.25 19.49
CA PRO A 32 22.54 -28.26 19.05
C PRO A 32 22.48 -28.32 17.52
N PHE A 33 21.27 -28.44 16.98
CA PHE A 33 20.98 -28.25 15.57
C PHE A 33 21.75 -27.03 15.05
N ALA A 34 22.50 -27.21 13.95
CA ALA A 34 23.12 -26.10 13.25
C ALA A 34 22.02 -25.10 12.87
N ALA A 35 22.01 -23.93 13.49
CA ALA A 35 21.12 -22.85 13.08
C ALA A 35 21.44 -22.53 11.61
N PRO A 36 20.43 -22.47 10.72
CA PRO A 36 20.67 -22.05 9.35
C PRO A 36 21.25 -20.63 9.38
N VAL A 37 22.33 -20.42 8.63
CA VAL A 37 22.87 -19.09 8.36
C VAL A 37 21.83 -18.38 7.51
N GLY A 38 21.05 -17.47 8.11
CA GLY A 38 20.20 -16.57 7.34
C GLY A 38 21.09 -15.63 6.55
N VAL A 39 20.98 -15.65 5.23
CA VAL A 39 21.59 -14.64 4.36
C VAL A 39 20.52 -13.58 4.14
N VAL A 40 20.76 -12.38 4.68
CA VAL A 40 19.99 -11.20 4.31
C VAL A 40 20.59 -10.73 2.99
N VAL A 41 19.85 -10.89 1.89
CA VAL A 41 20.20 -10.29 0.61
C VAL A 41 19.43 -8.98 0.57
N ILE A 42 20.18 -7.88 0.60
CA ILE A 42 19.63 -6.56 0.24
C ILE A 42 19.74 -6.54 -1.28
N ASP A 43 18.60 -6.46 -1.95
CA ASP A 43 18.59 -6.30 -3.40
C ASP A 43 19.14 -4.92 -3.75
N ASP A 44 20.05 -4.85 -4.72
CA ASP A 44 20.73 -3.60 -5.12
C ASP A 44 19.88 -2.80 -6.13
N ASP A 45 18.84 -3.42 -6.69
CA ASP A 45 18.06 -2.85 -7.79
C ASP A 45 16.88 -1.97 -7.31
N THR A 46 16.39 -2.14 -6.06
CA THR A 46 15.37 -1.27 -5.44
C THR A 46 15.81 -0.72 -4.07
N PRO A 47 15.98 0.61 -3.91
CA PRO A 47 16.29 1.20 -2.62
C PRO A 47 15.18 0.94 -1.60
N GLY A 48 15.46 0.08 -0.61
CA GLY A 48 14.64 -0.11 0.59
C GLY A 48 14.04 -1.50 0.79
N ASP A 49 14.17 -2.43 -0.14
CA ASP A 49 13.66 -3.79 0.04
C ASP A 49 14.67 -4.72 0.71
N VAL A 50 14.15 -5.63 1.54
CA VAL A 50 14.95 -6.69 2.17
C VAL A 50 14.32 -8.04 1.87
N VAL A 51 15.07 -8.87 1.14
CA VAL A 51 14.71 -10.26 0.86
C VAL A 51 15.40 -11.14 1.90
N ILE A 52 14.59 -11.76 2.77
CA ILE A 52 15.08 -12.72 3.75
C ILE A 52 14.99 -14.12 3.11
N SER A 53 16.13 -14.66 2.72
CA SER A 53 16.24 -16.02 2.19
C SER A 53 16.82 -16.97 3.23
N TRP A 54 16.35 -18.21 3.26
CA TRP A 54 16.93 -19.26 4.09
C TRP A 54 16.90 -20.61 3.38
N ASP A 55 17.97 -21.40 3.55
CA ASP A 55 17.99 -22.79 3.11
C ASP A 55 17.28 -23.66 4.16
N ALA A 56 16.07 -24.13 3.83
CA ALA A 56 15.36 -25.09 4.66
C ALA A 56 15.96 -26.49 4.46
N VAL A 57 16.62 -27.04 5.49
CA VAL A 57 16.90 -28.48 5.53
C VAL A 57 15.56 -29.21 5.71
N GLN A 58 15.29 -30.20 4.86
CA GLN A 58 14.00 -30.93 4.67
C GLN A 58 13.39 -31.63 5.92
N THR A 59 13.87 -31.37 7.13
CA THR A 59 13.44 -32.08 8.34
C THR A 59 12.54 -31.26 9.27
N ALA A 60 12.26 -29.99 8.99
CA ALA A 60 11.39 -29.15 9.83
C ALA A 60 10.17 -28.64 9.03
N ASN A 61 8.97 -28.81 9.60
CA ASN A 61 7.71 -28.57 8.87
C ASN A 61 7.15 -27.14 8.97
N TYR A 62 7.68 -26.26 9.84
CA TYR A 62 7.20 -24.87 10.01
C TYR A 62 8.29 -23.91 10.51
N TYR A 63 8.36 -22.70 9.94
CA TYR A 63 9.20 -21.59 10.41
C TYR A 63 8.30 -20.42 10.86
N ARG A 64 8.73 -19.72 11.93
CA ARG A 64 8.02 -18.54 12.44
C ARG A 64 8.97 -17.36 12.48
N ILE A 65 8.58 -16.26 11.85
CA ILE A 65 9.35 -15.01 11.86
C ILE A 65 8.54 -13.94 12.59
N GLY A 66 9.20 -13.21 13.48
CA GLY A 66 8.61 -12.08 14.20
C GLY A 66 9.56 -10.88 14.16
N TRP A 67 9.00 -9.69 13.99
CA TRP A 67 9.74 -8.44 13.91
C TRP A 67 9.14 -7.34 14.79
N VAL A 68 10.00 -6.42 15.22
CA VAL A 68 9.65 -5.21 15.99
C VAL A 68 10.44 -4.03 15.43
N ALA A 69 9.77 -2.89 15.20
CA ALA A 69 10.40 -1.64 14.77
C ALA A 69 10.43 -0.66 15.95
N TYR A 70 11.59 -0.07 16.24
CA TYR A 70 11.75 0.93 17.31
C TYR A 70 12.02 2.31 16.71
N PRO A 71 11.17 3.32 16.97
CA PRO A 71 11.38 4.68 16.46
C PRO A 71 12.49 5.47 17.18
N ASP A 72 12.86 5.08 18.41
CA ASP A 72 13.81 5.83 19.25
C ASP A 72 14.90 4.93 19.86
N TYR A 73 16.12 5.46 19.93
CA TYR A 73 17.33 4.79 20.43
C TYR A 73 17.19 4.42 21.93
N VAL A 74 17.04 3.13 22.25
CA VAL A 74 16.98 2.62 23.63
C VAL A 74 18.17 1.70 23.89
N GLU A 75 18.97 2.00 24.93
CA GLU A 75 20.00 1.08 25.43
C GLU A 75 19.35 -0.20 25.98
N ILE A 76 19.73 -1.35 25.42
CA ILE A 76 19.23 -2.66 25.83
C ILE A 76 20.17 -3.22 26.91
N SER A 77 19.72 -3.26 28.17
CA SER A 77 20.42 -3.99 29.25
C SER A 77 19.71 -5.31 29.56
N GLU A 78 20.44 -6.42 29.50
CA GLU A 78 19.98 -7.72 29.97
C GLU A 78 19.96 -7.77 31.50
N GLN A 79 18.91 -7.25 32.16
CA GLN A 79 18.54 -7.73 33.48
C GLN A 79 17.02 -7.77 33.68
N GLY A 80 16.50 -9.00 33.65
CA GLY A 80 15.42 -9.51 34.49
C GLY A 80 14.24 -8.60 34.82
N GLY A 81 13.17 -8.71 34.03
CA GLY A 81 11.83 -8.24 34.41
C GLY A 81 11.05 -7.88 33.17
N ARG A 82 9.91 -8.54 32.93
CA ARG A 82 9.08 -8.37 31.72
C ARG A 82 8.61 -6.91 31.56
N PRO A 83 8.76 -6.30 30.37
CA PRO A 83 7.77 -5.35 29.88
C PRO A 83 7.57 -5.58 28.38
N TRP A 84 6.77 -6.58 28.00
CA TRP A 84 6.50 -6.87 26.59
C TRP A 84 4.99 -6.83 26.37
N SER A 85 4.45 -5.63 26.18
CA SER A 85 3.11 -5.41 25.67
C SER A 85 3.22 -4.40 24.53
N GLU A 86 3.31 -4.90 23.30
CA GLU A 86 2.69 -4.37 22.08
C GLU A 86 3.33 -4.96 20.80
N ALA A 87 2.47 -5.30 19.84
CA ALA A 87 2.75 -5.64 18.44
C ALA A 87 3.80 -6.74 18.14
N PHE A 88 3.42 -8.00 18.29
CA PHE A 88 4.01 -9.07 17.48
C PHE A 88 3.07 -9.41 16.32
N ALA A 89 3.47 -9.11 15.09
CA ALA A 89 2.94 -9.81 13.93
C ALA A 89 3.74 -11.11 13.77
N PHE A 90 3.14 -12.24 14.12
CA PHE A 90 3.72 -13.55 13.83
C PHE A 90 3.23 -13.98 12.45
N VAL A 91 4.16 -14.28 11.55
CA VAL A 91 3.83 -15.00 10.31
C VAL A 91 4.16 -16.47 10.57
N ASP A 92 3.12 -17.31 10.64
CA ASP A 92 3.25 -18.76 10.64
C ASP A 92 3.41 -19.20 9.17
N VAL A 93 4.58 -19.74 8.82
CA VAL A 93 4.82 -20.26 7.46
C VAL A 93 4.49 -21.75 7.45
N GLU A 94 3.30 -22.08 6.93
CA GLU A 94 2.95 -23.46 6.60
C GLU A 94 3.61 -23.90 5.29
N ASN A 95 4.05 -25.15 5.29
CA ASN A 95 4.79 -25.83 4.24
C ASN A 95 4.16 -25.64 2.85
N VAL A 96 4.71 -24.71 2.05
CA VAL A 96 4.47 -24.58 0.61
C VAL A 96 5.82 -24.28 -0.03
N GLY A 97 6.17 -24.98 -1.10
CA GLY A 97 7.51 -25.02 -1.72
C GLY A 97 8.02 -23.73 -2.36
N GLN A 98 7.96 -22.60 -1.67
CA GLN A 98 8.66 -21.36 -2.01
C GLN A 98 9.80 -21.11 -1.00
N THR A 99 11.00 -20.85 -1.52
CA THR A 99 12.25 -20.67 -0.75
C THR A 99 12.63 -19.21 -0.51
N SER A 100 11.76 -18.26 -0.88
CA SER A 100 11.96 -16.83 -0.62
C SER A 100 10.61 -16.13 -0.47
N ARG A 101 10.55 -15.08 0.36
CA ARG A 101 9.48 -14.09 0.36
C ARG A 101 10.07 -12.71 0.57
N THR A 102 9.63 -11.75 -0.24
CA THR A 102 9.88 -10.32 -0.04
C THR A 102 9.11 -9.88 1.20
N VAL A 103 9.81 -9.32 2.19
CA VAL A 103 9.20 -8.86 3.44
C VAL A 103 9.40 -7.36 3.57
N ARG A 104 8.59 -6.60 2.83
CA ARG A 104 8.35 -5.14 2.95
C ARG A 104 9.55 -4.21 2.73
N ARG A 105 9.24 -3.04 2.17
CA ARG A 105 10.12 -1.87 2.12
C ARG A 105 10.39 -1.33 3.53
N LEU A 106 11.65 -1.36 3.96
CA LEU A 106 12.11 -0.89 5.26
C LEU A 106 12.47 0.59 5.20
N THR A 107 12.14 1.33 6.26
CA THR A 107 12.44 2.75 6.40
C THR A 107 13.90 2.94 6.82
N PRO A 108 14.70 3.72 6.06
CA PRO A 108 16.05 4.07 6.47
C PRO A 108 16.09 4.78 7.83
N GLY A 109 17.09 4.44 8.65
CA GLY A 109 17.28 5.00 9.99
C GLY A 109 16.44 4.34 11.10
N VAL A 110 15.56 3.40 10.77
CA VAL A 110 14.80 2.62 11.76
C VAL A 110 15.59 1.38 12.18
N LEU A 111 15.59 1.09 13.48
CA LEU A 111 16.15 -0.14 14.04
C LEU A 111 15.10 -1.24 14.00
N TYR A 112 15.43 -2.30 13.27
CA TYR A 112 14.64 -3.51 13.12
C TYR A 112 15.27 -4.64 13.93
N ALA A 113 14.42 -5.50 14.47
CA ALA A 113 14.85 -6.77 15.07
C ALA A 113 14.04 -7.91 14.49
N PHE A 114 14.68 -9.02 14.11
CA PHE A 114 14.00 -10.26 13.76
C PHE A 114 14.61 -11.45 14.49
N ARG A 115 13.82 -12.51 14.67
CA ARG A 115 14.33 -13.82 15.08
C ARG A 115 13.55 -14.92 14.39
N VAL A 116 14.23 -16.01 14.09
CA VAL A 116 13.62 -17.19 13.48
C VAL A 116 13.32 -18.21 14.57
N GLY A 117 12.09 -18.73 14.60
CA GLY A 117 11.71 -19.84 15.45
C GLY A 117 11.30 -21.07 14.65
N SER A 118 11.50 -22.24 15.25
CA SER A 118 10.98 -23.52 14.78
C SER A 118 9.91 -24.02 15.73
N LYS A 119 8.91 -24.73 15.20
CA LYS A 119 7.87 -25.38 15.99
C LYS A 119 7.94 -26.89 15.81
N SER A 120 8.11 -27.61 16.92
CA SER A 120 8.16 -29.06 16.96
C SER A 120 6.82 -29.67 16.53
N ALA A 121 6.87 -30.65 15.64
CA ALA A 121 5.69 -31.36 15.14
C ALA A 121 5.17 -32.44 16.11
N GLU A 122 5.99 -32.86 17.08
CA GLU A 122 5.63 -33.94 18.01
C GLU A 122 4.87 -33.44 19.23
N ASP A 123 5.23 -32.26 19.76
CA ASP A 123 4.68 -31.71 21.00
C ASP A 123 4.18 -30.27 20.87
N GLY A 124 4.32 -29.65 19.68
CA GLY A 124 3.91 -28.27 19.43
C GLY A 124 4.79 -27.21 20.10
N ALA A 125 5.90 -27.60 20.73
CA ALA A 125 6.81 -26.66 21.39
C ALA A 125 7.47 -25.73 20.38
N THR A 126 7.56 -24.43 20.71
CA THR A 126 8.20 -23.42 19.85
C THR A 126 9.54 -23.02 20.46
N THR A 127 10.60 -23.14 19.66
CA THR A 127 11.95 -22.71 20.00
C THR A 127 12.32 -21.52 19.12
N PHE A 128 12.82 -20.43 19.72
CA PHE A 128 13.30 -19.26 18.98
C PHE A 128 14.82 -19.19 19.03
N GLY A 129 15.44 -18.80 17.92
CA GLY A 129 16.85 -18.41 17.85
C GLY A 129 17.09 -17.02 18.46
N GLU A 130 18.34 -16.57 18.38
CA GLU A 130 18.76 -15.24 18.85
C GLU A 130 18.11 -14.11 18.04
N TRP A 131 17.99 -12.95 18.67
CA TRP A 131 17.54 -11.74 17.99
C TRP A 131 18.66 -11.18 17.12
N VAL A 132 18.35 -10.95 15.85
CA VAL A 132 19.18 -10.21 14.91
C VAL A 132 18.65 -8.80 14.85
N LEU A 133 19.47 -7.83 15.26
CA LEU A 133 19.18 -6.41 15.14
C LEU A 133 19.87 -5.85 13.91
N PHE A 134 19.18 -5.01 13.16
CA PHE A 134 19.74 -4.34 12.00
C PHE A 134 19.07 -2.99 11.76
N THR A 135 19.82 -2.04 11.23
CA THR A 135 19.31 -0.77 10.74
C THR A 135 19.53 -0.71 9.25
N VAL A 136 18.54 -0.25 8.48
CA VAL A 136 18.78 0.10 7.08
C VAL A 136 19.34 1.52 7.06
N GLN A 137 20.53 1.73 6.50
CA GLN A 137 21.01 3.08 6.22
C GLN A 137 20.56 3.48 4.83
N ALA A 138 20.16 4.75 4.66
CA ALA A 138 20.01 5.30 3.32
C ALA A 138 21.40 5.32 2.70
N ASP A 139 21.58 4.66 1.56
CA ASP A 139 22.82 4.83 0.83
C ASP A 139 22.92 6.29 0.38
N THR A 140 23.97 6.96 0.83
CA THR A 140 24.31 8.35 0.43
C THR A 140 25.51 8.38 -0.50
N THR A 141 26.06 7.21 -0.85
CA THR A 141 26.93 7.11 -2.00
C THR A 141 26.06 7.21 -3.23
N ALA A 142 26.38 8.16 -4.12
CA ALA A 142 25.66 8.30 -5.37
C ALA A 142 25.69 6.94 -6.09
N CYS A 143 24.50 6.39 -6.34
CA CYS A 143 24.30 5.30 -7.30
C CYS A 143 25.19 5.61 -8.52
N PRO A 144 26.11 4.71 -8.93
CA PRO A 144 27.03 4.99 -10.02
C PRO A 144 26.16 5.36 -11.23
N THR A 145 26.26 6.62 -11.65
CA THR A 145 25.50 7.28 -12.72
C THR A 145 24.63 6.33 -13.53
N GLY A 146 23.32 6.40 -13.27
CA GLY A 146 22.29 5.49 -13.74
C GLY A 146 22.55 4.84 -15.08
N GLU A 147 22.49 3.51 -15.08
CA GLU A 147 21.79 2.86 -16.18
C GLU A 147 20.39 3.53 -16.25
N PRO A 148 19.95 3.97 -17.43
CA PRO A 148 18.59 4.49 -17.57
C PRO A 148 17.63 3.43 -17.04
N VAL A 149 16.61 3.86 -16.28
CA VAL A 149 15.51 2.98 -15.90
C VAL A 149 15.08 2.23 -17.16
N PRO A 150 15.09 0.89 -17.15
CA PRO A 150 14.69 0.12 -18.31
C PRO A 150 13.33 0.61 -18.80
N VAL A 151 13.21 0.84 -20.11
CA VAL A 151 11.93 1.26 -20.69
C VAL A 151 11.21 -0.04 -21.06
N PRO A 152 9.97 -0.27 -20.59
CA PRO A 152 9.19 -1.43 -21.01
C PRO A 152 9.13 -1.51 -22.52
N ASP A 153 9.34 -2.71 -23.05
CA ASP A 153 9.31 -2.98 -24.48
C ASP A 153 8.29 -4.07 -24.82
N ALA A 154 8.09 -4.31 -26.12
CA ALA A 154 7.04 -5.20 -26.58
C ALA A 154 7.22 -6.66 -26.09
N GLY A 155 8.39 -7.06 -25.59
CA GLY A 155 8.62 -8.40 -25.04
C GLY A 155 8.64 -8.46 -23.51
N ASP A 156 8.69 -7.33 -22.84
CA ASP A 156 8.96 -7.22 -21.40
C ASP A 156 8.34 -5.93 -20.83
N TYR A 157 7.29 -6.11 -20.05
CA TYR A 157 6.54 -5.06 -19.35
C TYR A 157 6.74 -5.16 -17.83
N ASP A 158 7.82 -5.82 -17.38
CA ASP A 158 8.40 -5.77 -16.02
C ASP A 158 9.89 -5.43 -16.18
N ALA A 159 10.14 -4.25 -16.76
CA ALA A 159 11.40 -3.81 -17.29
C ALA A 159 12.52 -3.75 -16.23
N ASP A 160 12.17 -3.54 -14.96
CA ASP A 160 13.12 -3.59 -13.84
C ASP A 160 13.09 -4.90 -13.03
N ASP A 161 12.35 -5.91 -13.49
CA ASP A 161 12.25 -7.26 -12.92
C ASP A 161 11.78 -7.27 -11.43
N ASP A 162 11.06 -6.24 -10.99
CA ASP A 162 10.58 -6.11 -9.61
C ASP A 162 9.25 -6.86 -9.33
N GLY A 163 8.60 -7.33 -10.40
CA GLY A 163 7.35 -8.08 -10.38
C GLY A 163 6.10 -7.22 -10.47
N LEU A 164 6.22 -5.93 -10.78
CA LEU A 164 5.14 -5.01 -11.06
C LEU A 164 5.14 -4.59 -12.54
N ILE A 165 4.01 -4.80 -13.20
CA ILE A 165 3.88 -4.49 -14.62
C ILE A 165 3.87 -2.97 -14.85
N GLU A 166 4.72 -2.45 -15.75
CA GLU A 166 4.78 -1.01 -16.00
C GLU A 166 3.58 -0.46 -16.77
N ILE A 167 3.12 0.70 -16.31
CA ILE A 167 2.06 1.51 -16.88
C ILE A 167 2.63 2.86 -17.31
N ILE A 168 2.59 3.12 -18.62
CA ILE A 168 3.03 4.39 -19.24
C ILE A 168 1.88 5.14 -19.93
N SER A 169 0.67 4.58 -19.92
CA SER A 169 -0.48 5.16 -20.63
C SER A 169 -1.81 4.87 -19.93
N LEU A 170 -2.82 5.70 -20.20
CA LEU A 170 -4.18 5.46 -19.73
C LEU A 170 -4.78 4.16 -20.30
N ALA A 171 -4.36 3.73 -21.49
CA ALA A 171 -4.80 2.46 -22.07
C ALA A 171 -4.36 1.26 -21.25
N GLN A 172 -3.12 1.28 -20.75
CA GLN A 172 -2.60 0.24 -19.87
C GLN A 172 -3.24 0.32 -18.48
N LEU A 173 -3.40 1.53 -17.91
CA LEU A 173 -4.15 1.72 -16.66
C LEU A 173 -5.57 1.17 -16.76
N ASP A 174 -6.25 1.41 -17.89
CA ASP A 174 -7.58 0.89 -18.16
C ASP A 174 -7.60 -0.64 -18.29
N ALA A 175 -6.57 -1.21 -18.89
CA ALA A 175 -6.45 -2.65 -19.12
C ALA A 175 -6.32 -3.47 -17.83
N ILE A 176 -5.85 -2.87 -16.72
CA ILE A 176 -5.81 -3.50 -15.38
C ILE A 176 -7.15 -4.16 -15.01
N ARG A 177 -8.29 -3.63 -15.49
CA ARG A 177 -9.62 -4.21 -15.22
C ARG A 177 -9.84 -5.61 -15.82
N TYR A 178 -8.95 -6.08 -16.68
CA TYR A 178 -9.04 -7.35 -17.41
C TYR A 178 -8.04 -8.42 -16.94
N ASP A 179 -7.07 -8.04 -16.10
CA ASP A 179 -6.14 -8.91 -15.40
C ASP A 179 -6.20 -8.49 -13.94
N SER A 180 -7.20 -9.05 -13.27
CA SER A 180 -7.58 -8.56 -11.96
C SER A 180 -6.65 -9.04 -10.84
N ASP A 181 -5.74 -10.01 -11.09
CA ASP A 181 -4.69 -10.47 -10.17
C ASP A 181 -3.32 -9.86 -10.45
N GLY A 182 -3.23 -9.02 -11.49
CA GLY A 182 -1.99 -8.38 -11.88
C GLY A 182 -0.89 -9.39 -12.16
N ASN A 183 -1.26 -10.58 -12.65
CA ASN A 183 -0.32 -11.67 -12.92
C ASN A 183 0.21 -11.62 -14.38
N GLY A 184 -0.28 -10.67 -15.17
CA GLY A 184 0.06 -10.50 -16.58
C GLY A 184 -0.72 -11.40 -17.55
N VAL A 185 -1.78 -12.04 -17.08
CA VAL A 185 -2.60 -13.00 -17.86
C VAL A 185 -4.08 -12.60 -17.73
N PRO A 186 -4.72 -12.16 -18.83
CA PRO A 186 -6.12 -11.74 -18.79
C PRO A 186 -7.10 -12.85 -18.39
N ASP A 187 -8.16 -12.47 -17.66
CA ASP A 187 -9.21 -13.34 -17.11
C ASP A 187 -10.20 -13.94 -18.16
N ASP A 188 -9.77 -14.22 -19.39
CA ASP A 188 -10.53 -14.83 -20.53
C ASP A 188 -11.30 -13.82 -21.43
N ALA A 189 -12.41 -13.22 -20.99
CA ALA A 189 -13.37 -12.56 -21.90
C ALA A 189 -12.89 -11.24 -22.57
N SER A 190 -11.72 -10.74 -22.19
CA SER A 190 -11.26 -9.38 -22.52
C SER A 190 -9.83 -9.33 -23.05
N ALA A 191 -9.28 -10.49 -23.44
CA ALA A 191 -7.90 -10.61 -23.90
C ALA A 191 -7.55 -9.66 -25.06
N ASP A 192 -8.50 -9.37 -25.96
CA ASP A 192 -8.26 -8.46 -27.09
C ASP A 192 -8.00 -7.01 -26.64
N ALA A 193 -8.75 -6.51 -25.63
CA ALA A 193 -8.57 -5.16 -25.12
C ALA A 193 -7.28 -5.03 -24.30
N TYR A 194 -6.97 -6.04 -23.49
CA TYR A 194 -5.71 -6.12 -22.75
C TYR A 194 -4.50 -6.21 -23.69
N ALA A 195 -4.54 -7.11 -24.68
CA ALA A 195 -3.47 -7.26 -25.67
C ALA A 195 -3.29 -6.03 -26.55
N ALA A 196 -4.35 -5.24 -26.78
CA ALA A 196 -4.24 -3.96 -27.47
C ALA A 196 -3.51 -2.89 -26.64
N ALA A 197 -3.65 -2.93 -25.31
CA ALA A 197 -2.94 -2.04 -24.40
C ALA A 197 -1.48 -2.46 -24.18
N PHE A 198 -1.19 -3.76 -24.25
CA PHE A 198 0.14 -4.35 -24.09
C PHE A 198 0.57 -5.09 -25.38
N PRO A 199 0.81 -4.38 -26.49
CA PRO A 199 1.13 -5.00 -27.76
C PRO A 199 2.46 -5.76 -27.69
N GLY A 200 2.43 -7.02 -28.15
CA GLY A 200 3.61 -7.89 -28.23
C GLY A 200 3.91 -8.68 -26.96
N ALA A 201 3.22 -8.38 -25.86
CA ALA A 201 3.49 -8.98 -24.56
C ALA A 201 3.54 -10.50 -24.63
N VAL A 202 4.55 -11.07 -23.97
CA VAL A 202 4.66 -12.51 -23.73
C VAL A 202 3.83 -12.92 -22.52
N GLU A 203 3.52 -14.22 -22.40
CA GLU A 203 2.82 -14.76 -21.23
C GLU A 203 3.60 -14.41 -19.94
N GLY A 204 2.92 -13.80 -18.96
CA GLY A 204 3.53 -13.34 -17.72
C GLY A 204 4.23 -11.98 -17.82
N MET A 205 4.05 -11.24 -18.92
CA MET A 205 4.41 -9.82 -19.07
C MET A 205 5.87 -9.45 -18.82
N GLY A 206 6.80 -10.42 -18.84
CA GLY A 206 8.22 -10.18 -18.52
C GLY A 206 8.62 -10.71 -17.14
N CYS A 207 7.67 -10.79 -16.21
CA CYS A 207 7.94 -11.20 -14.84
C CYS A 207 8.54 -12.61 -14.72
N SER A 208 9.55 -12.74 -13.87
CA SER A 208 10.26 -14.00 -13.68
C SER A 208 9.35 -15.15 -13.23
N SER A 209 9.55 -16.34 -13.81
CA SER A 209 8.71 -17.53 -13.53
C SER A 209 8.77 -18.04 -12.08
N ALA A 210 9.66 -17.50 -11.25
CA ALA A 210 9.82 -17.89 -9.86
C ALA A 210 8.83 -17.17 -8.91
N THR A 211 8.46 -15.94 -9.24
CA THR A 211 7.57 -15.09 -8.42
C THR A 211 6.27 -14.76 -9.16
N GLY A 212 6.33 -14.55 -10.49
CA GLY A 212 5.23 -14.04 -11.30
C GLY A 212 4.94 -12.56 -11.01
N CYS A 213 4.21 -11.88 -11.91
CA CYS A 213 3.76 -10.53 -11.62
C CYS A 213 2.75 -10.55 -10.47
N ILE A 214 2.75 -9.48 -9.66
CA ILE A 214 1.88 -9.34 -8.48
C ILE A 214 1.11 -8.01 -8.46
N GLY A 215 1.19 -7.24 -9.54
CA GLY A 215 0.62 -5.90 -9.59
C GLY A 215 1.15 -5.08 -10.75
N TYR A 216 0.98 -3.77 -10.62
CA TYR A 216 1.35 -2.78 -11.62
C TYR A 216 2.04 -1.59 -10.97
N GLU A 217 2.84 -0.89 -11.76
CA GLU A 217 3.42 0.39 -11.34
C GLU A 217 3.40 1.45 -12.43
N LEU A 218 3.40 2.72 -12.02
CA LEU A 218 3.50 3.84 -12.96
C LEU A 218 4.96 4.13 -13.29
N MET A 219 5.22 4.37 -14.58
CA MET A 219 6.51 4.87 -15.08
C MET A 219 6.44 6.29 -15.64
N ALA A 220 5.22 6.84 -15.73
CA ALA A 220 4.97 8.16 -16.25
C ALA A 220 3.73 8.78 -15.59
N PRO A 221 3.64 10.11 -15.51
CA PRO A 221 2.39 10.77 -15.16
C PRO A 221 1.32 10.47 -16.20
N LEU A 222 0.07 10.36 -15.74
CA LEU A 222 -1.10 10.13 -16.57
C LEU A 222 -2.04 11.34 -16.47
N ASP A 223 -2.63 11.74 -17.58
CA ASP A 223 -3.54 12.90 -17.64
C ASP A 223 -4.81 12.54 -18.40
N PHE A 224 -5.96 12.63 -17.72
CA PHE A 224 -7.28 12.38 -18.29
C PHE A 224 -7.78 13.51 -19.18
N ASP A 225 -7.20 14.73 -19.13
CA ASP A 225 -7.41 15.78 -20.13
C ASP A 225 -6.54 15.51 -21.36
N THR A 226 -6.92 14.49 -22.12
CA THR A 226 -6.11 13.99 -23.25
C THR A 226 -6.04 14.95 -24.43
N ASN A 227 -6.94 15.95 -24.47
CA ASN A 227 -6.95 16.97 -25.51
C ASN A 227 -6.30 18.30 -25.07
N GLY A 228 -6.03 18.48 -23.77
CA GLY A 228 -5.28 19.58 -23.19
C GLY A 228 -6.04 20.90 -23.14
N ASN A 229 -7.37 20.86 -23.09
CA ASN A 229 -8.22 22.07 -23.08
C ASN A 229 -8.63 22.52 -21.66
N GLY A 230 -8.30 21.75 -20.63
CA GLY A 230 -8.63 22.00 -19.24
C GLY A 230 -10.08 21.66 -18.87
N GLU A 231 -10.81 20.94 -19.73
CA GLU A 231 -12.21 20.55 -19.51
C GLU A 231 -12.37 19.05 -19.74
N ALA A 232 -12.94 18.33 -18.77
CA ALA A 232 -13.34 16.94 -18.99
C ALA A 232 -14.54 16.90 -19.95
N ASP A 233 -14.34 16.48 -21.19
CA ASP A 233 -15.37 16.52 -22.23
C ASP A 233 -15.29 15.39 -23.27
N ALA A 234 -16.12 15.47 -24.33
CA ALA A 234 -16.21 14.43 -25.35
C ALA A 234 -14.98 14.28 -26.27
N GLY A 235 -14.04 15.22 -26.19
CA GLY A 235 -12.71 15.14 -26.78
C GLY A 235 -11.75 14.25 -26.00
N ASP A 236 -12.09 13.89 -24.75
CA ASP A 236 -11.21 13.08 -23.91
C ASP A 236 -11.42 11.57 -24.02
N ALA A 237 -10.31 10.85 -23.91
CA ALA A 237 -10.37 9.42 -23.64
C ALA A 237 -11.11 9.18 -22.31
N TYR A 238 -11.86 8.08 -22.24
CA TYR A 238 -12.61 7.68 -21.04
C TYR A 238 -13.70 8.66 -20.55
N TRP A 239 -14.11 9.64 -21.36
CA TRP A 239 -15.27 10.49 -21.06
C TRP A 239 -16.58 9.71 -20.88
N ASN A 240 -16.70 8.56 -21.56
CA ASN A 240 -17.82 7.62 -21.41
C ASN A 240 -19.20 8.30 -21.48
N LYS A 241 -19.41 9.15 -22.50
CA LYS A 241 -20.68 9.90 -22.72
C LYS A 241 -21.08 10.77 -21.51
N GLY A 242 -20.11 11.29 -20.77
CA GLY A 242 -20.31 12.13 -19.59
C GLY A 242 -20.33 11.39 -18.27
N TYR A 243 -20.17 10.06 -18.26
CA TYR A 243 -20.00 9.31 -17.02
C TYR A 243 -18.55 9.31 -16.49
N GLY A 244 -17.59 9.70 -17.33
CA GLY A 244 -16.17 9.67 -17.00
C GLY A 244 -15.65 8.25 -16.77
N TRP A 245 -14.52 8.16 -16.07
CA TRP A 245 -13.85 6.92 -15.77
C TRP A 245 -14.79 5.88 -15.14
N GLU A 246 -14.66 4.63 -15.57
CA GLU A 246 -15.29 3.50 -14.91
C GLU A 246 -14.31 2.92 -13.89
N PRO A 247 -14.65 2.92 -12.58
CA PRO A 247 -13.76 2.43 -11.53
C PRO A 247 -13.25 1.02 -11.82
N ILE A 248 -11.95 0.80 -11.64
CA ILE A 248 -11.35 -0.53 -11.72
C ILE A 248 -11.90 -1.38 -10.55
N ASN A 249 -12.31 -2.62 -10.80
CA ASN A 249 -12.87 -3.51 -9.76
C ASN A 249 -14.17 -3.00 -9.10
N TYR A 250 -15.13 -2.56 -9.92
CA TYR A 250 -16.45 -2.10 -9.46
C TYR A 250 -17.39 -3.24 -8.95
N GLN A 251 -17.20 -4.49 -9.37
CA GLN A 251 -18.19 -5.58 -9.14
C GLN A 251 -17.96 -6.43 -7.88
N GLY A 252 -16.92 -6.16 -7.07
CA GLY A 252 -16.76 -6.77 -5.74
C GLY A 252 -16.66 -8.31 -5.72
N ILE A 253 -16.23 -8.95 -6.81
CA ILE A 253 -16.00 -10.39 -6.83
C ILE A 253 -14.61 -10.65 -6.24
N TYR A 254 -14.58 -11.37 -5.11
CA TYR A 254 -13.36 -11.83 -4.46
C TYR A 254 -12.69 -12.99 -5.22
N PRO A 255 -11.36 -13.16 -5.12
CA PRO A 255 -10.37 -12.16 -4.72
C PRO A 255 -9.42 -11.92 -5.88
N VAL A 256 -9.23 -10.66 -6.25
CA VAL A 256 -8.19 -10.38 -7.21
C VAL A 256 -7.42 -9.12 -6.80
N VAL A 257 -6.13 -9.38 -6.56
CA VAL A 257 -5.10 -8.60 -5.85
C VAL A 257 -4.41 -7.78 -6.93
N ILE A 258 -4.50 -6.47 -6.88
CA ILE A 258 -3.62 -5.64 -7.67
C ILE A 258 -2.81 -4.81 -6.70
N GLY A 259 -1.56 -5.24 -6.47
CA GLY A 259 -0.56 -4.31 -5.98
C GLY A 259 -0.48 -3.15 -6.97
N PHE A 260 -0.50 -1.91 -6.47
CA PHE A 260 -0.36 -0.74 -7.34
C PHE A 260 0.63 0.24 -6.72
N ASP A 261 1.75 0.47 -7.41
CA ASP A 261 2.69 1.52 -7.05
C ASP A 261 2.56 2.72 -8.01
N GLY A 262 2.20 3.88 -7.50
CA GLY A 262 2.17 5.09 -8.30
C GLY A 262 3.55 5.68 -8.59
N ASN A 263 4.62 5.20 -7.93
CA ASN A 263 5.98 5.75 -8.01
C ASN A 263 6.08 7.28 -7.83
N GLY A 264 5.07 7.89 -7.19
CA GLY A 264 4.94 9.33 -7.04
C GLY A 264 4.53 10.08 -8.33
N HIS A 265 4.25 9.37 -9.42
CA HIS A 265 3.72 9.97 -10.64
C HIS A 265 2.27 10.45 -10.43
N ALA A 266 1.97 11.61 -10.98
CA ALA A 266 0.63 12.20 -10.91
C ALA A 266 -0.32 11.50 -11.90
N ILE A 267 -1.53 11.20 -11.42
CA ILE A 267 -2.71 10.90 -12.22
C ILE A 267 -3.63 12.12 -12.11
N SER A 268 -3.71 12.89 -13.19
CA SER A 268 -4.37 14.19 -13.21
C SER A 268 -5.75 14.15 -13.88
N ASN A 269 -6.62 15.08 -13.48
CA ASN A 269 -7.90 15.36 -14.14
C ASN A 269 -8.88 14.17 -14.18
N LEU A 270 -8.77 13.25 -13.21
CA LEU A 270 -9.69 12.11 -13.09
C LEU A 270 -11.13 12.62 -12.89
N TYR A 271 -11.98 12.39 -13.89
CA TYR A 271 -13.40 12.72 -13.86
C TYR A 271 -14.27 11.47 -13.75
N ILE A 272 -15.21 11.46 -12.80
CA ILE A 272 -16.23 10.41 -12.68
C ILE A 272 -17.57 11.06 -12.34
N SER A 273 -18.62 10.77 -13.12
CA SER A 273 -19.97 11.29 -12.86
C SER A 273 -21.00 10.18 -12.86
N ARG A 274 -21.04 9.42 -11.75
CA ARG A 274 -21.84 8.21 -11.59
C ARG A 274 -22.70 8.27 -10.32
N ASN A 275 -23.54 9.29 -10.22
CA ASN A 275 -24.33 9.65 -9.02
C ASN A 275 -25.27 8.55 -8.46
N THR A 276 -25.63 7.53 -9.24
CA THR A 276 -26.43 6.38 -8.77
C THR A 276 -25.59 5.17 -8.37
N THR A 277 -24.30 5.20 -8.66
CA THR A 277 -23.37 4.06 -8.54
C THR A 277 -22.64 4.09 -7.20
N SER A 278 -22.56 2.95 -6.51
CA SER A 278 -21.76 2.83 -5.28
C SER A 278 -20.30 2.48 -5.60
N THR A 279 -19.40 2.46 -4.62
CA THR A 279 -18.00 2.01 -4.79
C THR A 279 -17.29 2.73 -5.93
N VAL A 280 -17.09 4.04 -5.74
CA VAL A 280 -16.59 4.95 -6.77
C VAL A 280 -15.26 5.56 -6.34
N GLY A 281 -14.30 5.56 -7.27
CA GLY A 281 -12.96 6.12 -7.18
C GLY A 281 -12.17 5.71 -8.43
N LEU A 282 -10.85 5.97 -8.46
CA LEU A 282 -9.97 5.34 -9.45
C LEU A 282 -10.18 3.81 -9.43
N PHE A 283 -10.18 3.25 -8.22
CA PHE A 283 -10.59 1.89 -7.92
C PHE A 283 -11.97 1.88 -7.25
N GLY A 284 -12.82 0.93 -7.61
CA GLY A 284 -14.06 0.65 -6.88
C GLY A 284 -13.75 0.01 -5.54
N SER A 285 -12.93 -1.05 -5.55
CA SER A 285 -12.46 -1.76 -4.35
C SER A 285 -10.98 -2.13 -4.45
N ILE A 286 -10.25 -1.90 -3.36
CA ILE A 286 -8.85 -2.31 -3.18
C ILE A 286 -8.81 -3.47 -2.17
N ASN A 287 -8.18 -4.59 -2.54
CA ASN A 287 -7.96 -5.74 -1.65
C ASN A 287 -6.47 -6.07 -1.43
N ALA A 288 -5.59 -5.25 -1.98
CA ALA A 288 -4.13 -5.39 -1.95
C ALA A 288 -3.48 -4.07 -1.48
N ASP A 289 -2.16 -4.07 -1.36
CA ASP A 289 -1.45 -2.86 -0.98
C ASP A 289 -1.34 -1.91 -2.18
N VAL A 290 -1.65 -0.63 -1.95
CA VAL A 290 -1.57 0.45 -2.93
C VAL A 290 -0.70 1.56 -2.34
N GLN A 291 0.29 2.01 -3.08
CA GLN A 291 1.28 2.95 -2.56
C GLN A 291 1.69 4.02 -3.55
N ASN A 292 2.19 5.15 -3.02
CA ASN A 292 2.78 6.26 -3.77
C ASN A 292 1.88 6.84 -4.89
N VAL A 293 0.57 6.72 -4.76
CA VAL A 293 -0.38 7.26 -5.74
C VAL A 293 -0.61 8.73 -5.50
N VAL A 294 -0.49 9.56 -6.54
CA VAL A 294 -0.74 11.00 -6.48
C VAL A 294 -1.91 11.33 -7.42
N LEU A 295 -3.07 11.68 -6.86
CA LEU A 295 -4.24 12.11 -7.64
C LEU A 295 -4.36 13.64 -7.61
N GLU A 296 -4.30 14.28 -8.77
CA GLU A 296 -4.33 15.74 -8.91
C GLU A 296 -5.60 16.22 -9.61
N GLY A 297 -6.32 17.15 -8.96
CA GLY A 297 -7.48 17.81 -9.58
C GLY A 297 -8.64 16.86 -9.91
N VAL A 298 -8.95 15.88 -9.06
CA VAL A 298 -10.07 14.96 -9.30
C VAL A 298 -11.42 15.67 -9.25
N ASN A 299 -12.41 15.19 -10.01
CA ASN A 299 -13.81 15.59 -9.89
C ASN A 299 -14.70 14.34 -9.96
N ILE A 300 -15.11 13.87 -8.79
CA ILE A 300 -15.73 12.55 -8.65
C ILE A 300 -17.11 12.68 -8.01
N MET A 301 -18.11 12.09 -8.66
CA MET A 301 -19.49 12.01 -8.18
C MET A 301 -19.94 10.55 -8.13
N GLY A 302 -20.43 10.12 -6.97
CA GLY A 302 -20.94 8.77 -6.73
C GLY A 302 -22.13 8.73 -5.77
N ASN A 303 -22.71 7.56 -5.54
CA ASN A 303 -23.82 7.39 -4.59
C ASN A 303 -23.32 7.13 -3.17
N ASN A 304 -22.68 5.98 -2.95
CA ASN A 304 -22.25 5.49 -1.64
C ASN A 304 -20.87 4.81 -1.76
N TYR A 305 -20.06 4.87 -0.71
CA TYR A 305 -18.65 4.44 -0.74
C TYR A 305 -17.91 5.14 -1.87
N VAL A 306 -17.75 6.45 -1.73
CA VAL A 306 -17.08 7.31 -2.72
C VAL A 306 -15.78 7.82 -2.11
N GLY A 307 -14.67 7.69 -2.84
CA GLY A 307 -13.40 8.31 -2.53
C GLY A 307 -12.56 8.55 -3.78
N ALA A 308 -11.56 9.43 -3.71
CA ALA A 308 -10.74 9.72 -4.88
C ALA A 308 -9.96 8.49 -5.37
N LEU A 309 -9.26 7.83 -4.44
CA LEU A 309 -8.50 6.63 -4.74
C LEU A 309 -9.39 5.40 -4.80
N ALA A 310 -10.24 5.21 -3.78
CA ALA A 310 -11.11 4.04 -3.73
C ALA A 310 -12.46 4.24 -3.06
N GLY A 311 -13.46 3.49 -3.52
CA GLY A 311 -14.72 3.36 -2.82
C GLY A 311 -14.59 2.53 -1.53
N ASN A 312 -14.05 1.32 -1.64
CA ASN A 312 -13.71 0.45 -0.51
C ASN A 312 -12.24 0.07 -0.50
N SER A 313 -11.66 -0.10 0.68
CA SER A 313 -10.34 -0.70 0.85
C SER A 313 -10.29 -1.73 1.98
N ALA A 314 -9.80 -2.92 1.67
CA ALA A 314 -9.40 -3.94 2.63
C ALA A 314 -7.87 -4.09 2.75
N GLY A 315 -7.11 -3.48 1.84
CA GLY A 315 -5.64 -3.48 1.83
C GLY A 315 -5.02 -2.29 2.56
N ILE A 316 -3.69 -2.15 2.47
CA ILE A 316 -2.96 -1.00 3.00
C ILE A 316 -2.82 0.06 1.90
N ILE A 317 -3.26 1.28 2.19
CA ILE A 317 -2.97 2.46 1.37
C ILE A 317 -1.83 3.21 2.03
N TYR A 318 -0.73 3.39 1.32
CA TYR A 318 0.51 3.95 1.85
C TYR A 318 0.98 5.14 1.02
N ASN A 319 1.43 6.22 1.67
CA ASN A 319 2.06 7.37 0.99
C ASN A 319 1.28 7.89 -0.22
N SER A 320 -0.05 7.91 -0.13
CA SER A 320 -0.92 8.26 -1.25
C SER A 320 -1.63 9.58 -1.00
N THR A 321 -1.80 10.37 -2.04
CA THR A 321 -2.34 11.73 -1.95
C THR A 321 -3.45 11.97 -2.96
N ALA A 322 -4.41 12.82 -2.59
CA ALA A 322 -5.45 13.26 -3.49
C ALA A 322 -5.77 14.75 -3.29
N SER A 323 -6.11 15.44 -4.37
CA SER A 323 -6.66 16.79 -4.39
C SER A 323 -7.82 16.91 -5.38
N GLY A 324 -8.73 17.85 -5.15
CA GLY A 324 -9.89 18.08 -6.01
C GLY A 324 -11.21 18.00 -5.25
N GLU A 325 -12.25 17.47 -5.88
CA GLU A 325 -13.62 17.45 -5.36
C GLU A 325 -14.23 16.04 -5.41
N VAL A 326 -14.87 15.64 -4.32
CA VAL A 326 -15.62 14.38 -4.21
C VAL A 326 -17.03 14.66 -3.69
N THR A 327 -18.04 14.28 -4.46
CA THR A 327 -19.45 14.43 -4.13
C THR A 327 -20.16 13.08 -4.01
N GLY A 328 -20.87 12.87 -2.91
CA GLY A 328 -21.70 11.67 -2.69
C GLY A 328 -23.19 12.00 -2.50
N PHE A 329 -24.05 11.16 -3.08
CA PHE A 329 -25.50 11.39 -3.10
C PHE A 329 -26.32 10.56 -2.10
N GLY A 330 -25.74 9.55 -1.44
CA GLY A 330 -26.53 8.62 -0.65
C GLY A 330 -25.81 7.85 0.46
N GLY A 331 -24.60 8.24 0.89
CA GLY A 331 -24.00 7.55 2.02
C GLY A 331 -22.60 7.99 2.45
N THR A 332 -21.65 7.05 2.35
CA THR A 332 -20.31 7.12 2.93
C THR A 332 -19.32 7.70 1.92
N ILE A 333 -18.65 8.79 2.30
CA ILE A 333 -17.84 9.61 1.41
C ILE A 333 -16.55 9.97 2.14
N GLY A 334 -15.41 9.68 1.52
CA GLY A 334 -14.09 10.11 1.98
C GLY A 334 -13.37 10.91 0.90
N GLY A 335 -12.47 11.80 1.28
CA GLY A 335 -11.64 12.47 0.29
C GLY A 335 -10.71 11.49 -0.44
N LEU A 336 -10.06 10.57 0.28
CA LEU A 336 -9.20 9.54 -0.31
C LEU A 336 -9.93 8.21 -0.51
N VAL A 337 -10.63 7.73 0.53
CA VAL A 337 -11.29 6.42 0.53
C VAL A 337 -12.70 6.50 1.09
N GLY A 338 -13.70 5.92 0.43
CA GLY A 338 -15.05 5.84 0.99
C GLY A 338 -15.05 5.09 2.34
N ARG A 339 -14.65 3.81 2.33
CA ARG A 339 -14.63 2.97 3.53
C ARG A 339 -13.42 2.04 3.59
N THR A 340 -12.81 1.91 4.78
CA THR A 340 -11.84 0.86 5.07
C THR A 340 -12.48 -0.23 5.93
N VAL A 341 -12.18 -1.52 5.69
CA VAL A 341 -12.97 -2.65 6.28
C VAL A 341 -12.15 -3.76 6.96
N SER A 342 -10.82 -3.69 6.96
CA SER A 342 -9.96 -4.79 7.43
C SER A 342 -9.04 -4.37 8.56
N ARG A 343 -8.84 -5.24 9.55
CA ARG A 343 -7.89 -5.02 10.66
C ARG A 343 -6.42 -5.06 10.23
N THR A 344 -6.13 -5.71 9.12
CA THR A 344 -4.79 -5.76 8.52
C THR A 344 -4.59 -4.70 7.44
N GLY A 345 -5.67 -4.04 7.01
CA GLY A 345 -5.66 -2.91 6.10
C GLY A 345 -5.65 -1.57 6.83
N GLY A 346 -5.64 -0.48 6.06
CA GLY A 346 -5.59 0.86 6.64
C GLY A 346 -5.09 1.92 5.69
N ILE A 347 -4.93 3.13 6.22
CA ILE A 347 -4.38 4.28 5.51
C ILE A 347 -3.20 4.81 6.32
N ARG A 348 -2.03 4.93 5.68
CA ARG A 348 -0.78 5.32 6.34
C ARG A 348 -0.01 6.35 5.54
N LEU A 349 0.57 7.35 6.21
CA LEU A 349 1.38 8.39 5.57
C LEU A 349 0.68 9.07 4.38
N SER A 350 -0.64 9.16 4.40
CA SER A 350 -1.44 9.60 3.24
C SER A 350 -2.13 10.92 3.52
N SER A 351 -2.45 11.69 2.47
CA SER A 351 -3.07 13.01 2.63
C SER A 351 -4.17 13.30 1.63
N ALA A 352 -5.26 13.94 2.08
CA ALA A 352 -6.34 14.39 1.22
C ALA A 352 -6.56 15.91 1.32
N ALA A 353 -6.24 16.63 0.24
CA ALA A 353 -6.62 18.02 0.01
C ALA A 353 -7.88 18.08 -0.88
N VAL A 354 -8.88 17.28 -0.52
CA VAL A 354 -10.10 17.07 -1.30
C VAL A 354 -11.29 17.74 -0.61
N SER A 355 -12.01 18.58 -1.34
CA SER A 355 -13.31 19.12 -0.90
C SER A 355 -14.37 18.04 -0.99
N VAL A 356 -14.96 17.67 0.15
CA VAL A 356 -15.94 16.58 0.26
C VAL A 356 -17.34 17.15 0.44
N THR A 357 -18.27 16.78 -0.44
CA THR A 357 -19.68 17.20 -0.37
C THR A 357 -20.63 16.00 -0.30
N GLY A 358 -21.40 15.89 0.79
CA GLY A 358 -22.49 14.93 0.96
C GLY A 358 -23.87 15.57 0.76
N LEU A 359 -24.64 15.09 -0.22
CA LEU A 359 -25.91 15.71 -0.66
C LEU A 359 -27.20 15.03 -0.16
N GLY A 360 -27.12 13.91 0.57
CA GLY A 360 -28.34 13.29 1.13
C GLY A 360 -28.16 11.85 1.60
N GLY A 361 -29.08 11.39 2.45
CA GLY A 361 -29.07 10.06 3.08
C GLY A 361 -29.23 10.14 4.60
N SER A 362 -30.10 9.33 5.20
CA SER A 362 -30.47 9.41 6.63
C SER A 362 -29.39 8.96 7.62
N SER A 363 -28.13 8.79 7.19
CA SER A 363 -26.97 8.44 8.01
C SER A 363 -25.66 8.59 7.20
N ASN A 364 -25.42 9.78 6.66
CA ASN A 364 -24.21 10.02 5.89
C ASN A 364 -22.96 9.98 6.76
N ASN A 365 -21.90 9.35 6.26
CA ASN A 365 -20.57 9.40 6.88
C ASN A 365 -19.67 10.17 5.93
N ALA A 366 -19.32 11.41 6.26
CA ALA A 366 -18.47 12.25 5.44
C ALA A 366 -17.17 12.55 6.18
N GLY A 367 -16.03 12.23 5.58
CA GLY A 367 -14.71 12.50 6.15
C GLY A 367 -13.73 13.06 5.13
N GLY A 368 -12.86 13.99 5.55
CA GLY A 368 -11.87 14.57 4.65
C GLY A 368 -10.85 13.57 4.12
N LEU A 369 -10.50 12.53 4.89
CA LEU A 369 -9.66 11.42 4.43
C LEU A 369 -10.49 10.17 4.12
N ALA A 370 -11.31 9.73 5.08
CA ALA A 370 -12.12 8.52 4.94
C ALA A 370 -13.56 8.71 5.43
N GLY A 371 -14.55 8.18 4.71
CA GLY A 371 -15.94 8.25 5.17
C GLY A 371 -16.20 7.39 6.41
N TYR A 372 -15.76 6.12 6.35
CA TYR A 372 -15.88 5.19 7.47
C TYR A 372 -14.61 4.35 7.64
N ASN A 373 -13.96 4.49 8.79
CA ASN A 373 -12.94 3.55 9.25
C ASN A 373 -13.57 2.37 10.01
N GLN A 374 -13.90 1.28 9.30
CA GLN A 374 -14.51 0.08 9.85
C GLN A 374 -13.43 -0.94 10.23
N GLU A 375 -12.89 -0.82 11.45
CA GLU A 375 -11.92 -1.74 12.05
C GLU A 375 -10.46 -1.65 11.54
N SER A 376 -10.13 -0.72 10.65
CA SER A 376 -8.76 -0.52 10.15
C SER A 376 -7.95 0.46 11.00
N THR A 377 -6.65 0.58 10.70
CA THR A 377 -5.77 1.61 11.28
C THR A 377 -5.55 2.74 10.30
N ILE A 378 -5.81 3.97 10.73
CA ILE A 378 -5.36 5.19 10.06
C ILE A 378 -4.22 5.78 10.88
N SER A 379 -3.03 5.92 10.29
CA SER A 379 -1.91 6.55 10.98
C SER A 379 -1.13 7.55 10.14
N ASP A 380 -0.58 8.56 10.82
CA ASP A 380 0.34 9.54 10.21
C ASP A 380 -0.24 10.19 8.95
N SER A 381 -1.55 10.39 8.94
CA SER A 381 -2.30 10.82 7.76
C SER A 381 -2.99 12.16 8.01
N SER A 382 -3.30 12.88 6.94
CA SER A 382 -3.86 14.23 7.04
C SER A 382 -5.02 14.52 6.08
N ALA A 383 -5.89 15.43 6.48
CA ALA A 383 -6.94 15.99 5.62
C ALA A 383 -7.00 17.52 5.75
N THR A 384 -7.00 18.22 4.62
CA THR A 384 -7.00 19.69 4.59
C THR A 384 -8.17 20.28 3.80
N GLY A 385 -8.85 19.47 2.98
CA GLY A 385 -10.03 19.91 2.24
C GLY A 385 -11.27 20.06 3.14
N ASP A 386 -12.16 20.96 2.75
CA ASP A 386 -13.40 21.22 3.47
C ASP A 386 -14.37 20.05 3.35
N VAL A 387 -15.15 19.80 4.41
CA VAL A 387 -16.16 18.73 4.44
C VAL A 387 -17.52 19.34 4.72
N VAL A 388 -18.45 19.19 3.78
CA VAL A 388 -19.83 19.66 3.91
C VAL A 388 -20.77 18.48 3.70
N SER A 389 -21.66 18.22 4.65
CA SER A 389 -22.75 17.25 4.45
C SER A 389 -24.07 17.80 4.96
N ALA A 390 -25.12 17.67 4.16
CA ALA A 390 -26.49 17.87 4.62
C ALA A 390 -27.05 16.61 5.33
N ASP A 391 -28.13 16.79 6.09
CA ASP A 391 -29.02 15.77 6.68
C ASP A 391 -28.38 14.80 7.67
N SER A 392 -28.84 14.78 8.94
CA SER A 392 -28.53 13.77 9.99
C SER A 392 -27.18 13.03 9.81
N SER A 393 -26.12 13.83 9.75
CA SER A 393 -24.83 13.44 9.19
C SER A 393 -23.75 13.25 10.25
N ARG A 394 -22.91 12.22 10.09
CA ARG A 394 -21.65 12.02 10.80
C ARG A 394 -20.52 12.61 9.98
N VAL A 395 -20.09 13.81 10.36
CA VAL A 395 -19.15 14.60 9.57
C VAL A 395 -17.89 14.85 10.38
N GLY A 396 -16.75 14.36 9.89
CA GLY A 396 -15.46 14.55 10.51
C GLY A 396 -14.47 15.22 9.58
N GLY A 397 -13.59 16.06 10.11
CA GLY A 397 -12.51 16.65 9.30
C GLY A 397 -11.55 15.58 8.73
N LEU A 398 -11.28 14.50 9.48
CA LEU A 398 -10.49 13.35 9.01
C LEU A 398 -11.40 12.17 8.63
N VAL A 399 -12.26 11.75 9.56
CA VAL A 399 -13.11 10.55 9.39
C VAL A 399 -14.55 10.81 9.78
N GLY A 400 -15.53 10.43 8.94
CA GLY A 400 -16.95 10.55 9.28
C GLY A 400 -17.32 9.69 10.50
N THR A 401 -17.20 8.36 10.35
CA THR A 401 -17.36 7.40 11.45
C THR A 401 -16.06 6.62 11.68
N ASN A 402 -15.63 6.49 12.93
CA ASN A 402 -14.51 5.65 13.32
C ASN A 402 -14.94 4.52 14.26
N SER A 403 -14.71 3.27 13.84
CA SER A 403 -14.77 2.09 14.72
C SER A 403 -13.44 1.32 14.77
N GLY A 404 -12.39 1.84 14.11
CA GLY A 404 -11.03 1.31 14.14
C GLY A 404 -10.09 2.18 15.00
N THR A 405 -8.84 2.28 14.58
CA THR A 405 -7.79 3.02 15.28
C THR A 405 -7.30 4.20 14.44
N ILE A 406 -7.18 5.38 15.07
CA ILE A 406 -6.59 6.58 14.47
C ILE A 406 -5.39 7.01 15.32
N ILE A 407 -4.21 7.13 14.72
CA ILE A 407 -2.96 7.48 15.41
C ILE A 407 -2.26 8.62 14.67
N SER A 408 -1.71 9.60 15.39
CA SER A 408 -0.82 10.63 14.83
C SER A 408 -1.37 11.33 13.58
N SER A 409 -2.68 11.52 13.48
CA SER A 409 -3.34 12.01 12.27
C SER A 409 -3.98 13.39 12.49
N THR A 410 -4.05 14.19 11.43
CA THR A 410 -4.49 15.60 11.53
C THR A 410 -5.58 15.97 10.55
N ALA A 411 -6.45 16.89 10.96
CA ALA A 411 -7.42 17.52 10.06
C ALA A 411 -7.43 19.04 10.26
N SER A 412 -7.53 19.79 9.16
CA SER A 412 -7.54 21.26 9.19
C SER A 412 -8.60 21.93 8.31
N GLY A 413 -9.23 21.19 7.39
CA GLY A 413 -10.35 21.70 6.60
C GLY A 413 -11.58 22.02 7.46
N SER A 414 -12.37 23.01 7.06
CA SER A 414 -13.62 23.35 7.74
C SER A 414 -14.63 22.22 7.62
N VAL A 415 -15.47 22.05 8.63
CA VAL A 415 -16.44 20.96 8.72
C VAL A 415 -17.82 21.54 8.96
N THR A 416 -18.75 21.27 8.05
CA THR A 416 -20.15 21.68 8.16
C THR A 416 -21.05 20.45 8.08
N GLY A 417 -21.91 20.28 9.10
CA GLY A 417 -22.86 19.17 9.16
C GLY A 417 -24.05 19.44 10.08
N GLU A 418 -24.91 18.44 10.26
CA GLU A 418 -26.17 18.62 11.00
C GLU A 418 -26.14 18.11 12.45
N THR A 419 -25.78 16.85 12.70
CA THR A 419 -26.00 16.19 14.01
C THR A 419 -24.74 15.72 14.72
N GLU A 420 -23.87 14.94 14.07
CA GLU A 420 -22.65 14.36 14.66
C GLU A 420 -21.42 14.95 13.95
N VAL A 421 -21.04 16.19 14.30
CA VAL A 421 -19.98 16.96 13.62
C VAL A 421 -18.75 17.15 14.50
N GLY A 422 -17.57 16.79 14.00
CA GLY A 422 -16.31 16.97 14.71
C GLY A 422 -15.16 17.42 13.83
N SER A 423 -14.23 18.21 14.37
CA SER A 423 -13.07 18.71 13.62
C SER A 423 -12.10 17.60 13.20
N LEU A 424 -12.14 16.45 13.87
CA LEU A 424 -11.34 15.25 13.55
C LEU A 424 -12.24 14.08 13.13
N VAL A 425 -13.17 13.68 14.00
CA VAL A 425 -14.10 12.57 13.76
C VAL A 425 -15.52 13.00 14.09
N GLY A 426 -16.49 12.67 13.23
CA GLY A 426 -17.91 12.95 13.48
C GLY A 426 -18.48 12.03 14.58
N ARG A 427 -18.36 10.71 14.38
CA ARG A 427 -18.74 9.69 15.37
C ARG A 427 -17.59 8.74 15.66
N ASN A 428 -17.21 8.60 16.92
CA ASN A 428 -16.16 7.68 17.35
C ASN A 428 -16.68 6.57 18.27
N SER A 429 -16.41 5.32 17.92
CA SER A 429 -16.51 4.15 18.79
C SER A 429 -15.20 3.34 18.86
N GLY A 430 -14.12 3.88 18.27
CA GLY A 430 -12.79 3.27 18.22
C GLY A 430 -11.76 4.00 19.08
N ILE A 431 -10.48 3.77 18.80
CA ILE A 431 -9.34 4.37 19.52
C ILE A 431 -8.82 5.56 18.72
N ILE A 432 -8.56 6.67 19.40
CA ILE A 432 -7.89 7.84 18.83
C ILE A 432 -6.74 8.23 19.76
N THR A 433 -5.53 8.28 19.22
CA THR A 433 -4.30 8.61 19.96
C THR A 433 -3.49 9.64 19.17
N ASN A 434 -2.91 10.64 19.86
CA ASN A 434 -2.02 11.64 19.27
C ASN A 434 -2.55 12.34 18.01
N SER A 435 -3.86 12.51 17.88
CA SER A 435 -4.49 13.03 16.67
C SER A 435 -5.24 14.33 16.95
N GLN A 436 -5.32 15.22 15.96
CA GLN A 436 -5.81 16.59 16.18
C GLN A 436 -6.63 17.13 15.00
N GLY A 437 -7.81 17.67 15.27
CA GLY A 437 -8.63 18.40 14.30
C GLY A 437 -8.67 19.88 14.66
N THR A 438 -8.27 20.75 13.72
CA THR A 438 -8.15 22.21 13.91
C THR A 438 -9.11 23.02 13.03
N GLY A 439 -9.82 22.35 12.13
CA GLY A 439 -10.81 22.98 11.25
C GLY A 439 -11.98 23.62 11.99
N GLN A 440 -12.50 24.71 11.44
CA GLN A 440 -13.71 25.35 11.96
C GLN A 440 -14.90 24.40 11.82
N VAL A 441 -15.65 24.20 12.90
CA VAL A 441 -16.84 23.34 12.91
C VAL A 441 -18.10 24.21 12.91
N THR A 442 -18.98 23.96 11.95
CA THR A 442 -20.34 24.50 11.88
C THR A 442 -21.33 23.36 12.00
N CYS A 443 -22.19 23.40 13.01
CA CYS A 443 -23.20 22.38 13.24
C CYS A 443 -24.58 23.01 13.47
N SER A 444 -25.59 22.58 12.70
CA SER A 444 -26.93 23.18 12.76
C SER A 444 -27.84 22.59 13.84
N GLU A 445 -27.67 21.31 14.19
CA GLU A 445 -28.52 20.58 15.15
C GLU A 445 -27.72 19.70 16.14
N CYS A 446 -26.47 20.07 16.45
CA CYS A 446 -25.68 19.37 17.46
C CYS A 446 -26.34 19.48 18.86
N PRO A 447 -26.39 18.38 19.64
CA PRO A 447 -26.96 18.37 20.99
C PRO A 447 -26.14 19.15 22.03
#